data_AF-A0A5C7AFF2-F1
#
_entry.id   AF-A0A5C7AFF2-F1
#
_cell.length_a   1.000
_cell.length_b   1.000
_cell.length_c   1.000
_cell.angle_alpha   90.00
_cell.angle_beta   90.00
_cell.angle_gamma   90.00
#
_symmetry.space_group_name_H-M   'P 1'
#
loop_
_entity.id
_entity.type
_entity.pdbx_description
1 polymer ?
#
loop_
_entity_poly.entity_id
_entity_poly.type
_entity_poly.pdbx_seq_one_letter_code
_entity_poly.pdbx_strand_id
1 'polypeptide(L)'
;MKKNIFILCVITLFAACKQKETKATEVKKLSVAEKIAHAHGFEKWDAVKEIQFKFGKNRLWNWNPKTDDVKLTTDTDTINYNRKSMDSIAKKADRAFINDKFWLLIPFQLVWDTSATISKPVEATAPISNISMNKITITYSNEGGYTPGDAYDIFYDNNFIIKEWIFRKGNTPEPSLTNTFENLQDFNGIKIATDHTKNDGKPIVKLSEINITYN
;
A
#
# COMPACT_ATOMS: atom_id res chain seq x y z
N MET A 1 -38.05 45.42 74.26
CA MET A 1 -39.28 45.29 73.45
C MET A 1 -38.91 45.22 71.98
N LYS A 2 -39.44 44.19 71.28
CA LYS A 2 -39.51 43.99 69.81
C LYS A 2 -38.21 43.95 68.99
N LYS A 3 -37.78 42.70 68.76
CA LYS A 3 -37.28 42.10 67.50
C LYS A 3 -37.46 42.98 66.26
N ASN A 4 -36.42 43.09 65.43
CA ASN A 4 -36.52 43.06 63.98
C ASN A 4 -35.25 42.41 63.42
N ILE A 5 -35.40 41.18 62.95
CA ILE A 5 -34.40 40.39 62.24
C ILE A 5 -34.50 40.80 60.76
N PHE A 6 -33.43 41.36 60.20
CA PHE A 6 -33.32 41.63 58.77
C PHE A 6 -32.44 40.52 58.16
N ILE A 7 -33.07 39.53 57.54
CA ILE A 7 -32.37 38.48 56.79
C ILE A 7 -32.05 39.05 55.41
N LEU A 8 -30.76 39.29 55.15
CA LEU A 8 -30.23 39.65 53.85
C LEU A 8 -30.02 38.35 53.05
N CYS A 9 -30.92 38.04 52.13
CA CYS A 9 -30.73 36.98 51.14
C CYS A 9 -29.68 37.40 50.10
N VAL A 10 -28.44 36.92 50.28
CA VAL A 10 -27.41 37.00 49.24
C VAL A 10 -27.64 35.83 48.29
N ILE A 11 -28.16 36.13 47.09
CA ILE A 11 -28.27 35.18 45.99
C ILE A 11 -26.91 35.11 45.30
N THR A 12 -26.12 34.08 45.59
CA THR A 12 -24.91 33.74 44.84
C THR A 12 -25.30 33.01 43.55
N LEU A 13 -25.19 33.70 42.41
CA LEU A 13 -25.24 33.10 41.08
C LEU A 13 -24.00 32.23 40.87
N PHE A 14 -24.14 30.91 41.04
CA PHE A 14 -23.15 29.95 40.56
C PHE A 14 -23.23 29.88 39.04
N ALA A 15 -22.37 30.64 38.35
CA ALA A 15 -22.08 30.44 36.95
C ALA A 15 -21.31 29.11 36.79
N ALA A 16 -22.03 28.03 36.57
CA ALA A 16 -21.46 26.74 36.22
C ALA A 16 -20.89 26.80 34.79
N CYS A 17 -19.62 27.18 34.68
CA CYS A 17 -18.83 26.92 33.48
C CYS A 17 -18.75 25.40 33.27
N LYS A 18 -19.55 24.86 32.35
CA LYS A 18 -19.34 23.52 31.79
C LYS A 18 -17.99 23.53 31.07
N GLN A 19 -16.96 23.11 31.79
CA GLN A 19 -15.66 22.81 31.21
C GLN A 19 -15.85 21.61 30.27
N LYS A 20 -15.90 21.90 28.97
CA LYS A 20 -16.00 20.90 27.92
C LYS A 20 -14.68 20.13 27.95
N GLU A 21 -14.68 18.91 28.48
CA GLU A 21 -13.54 17.99 28.36
C GLU A 21 -13.24 17.80 26.87
N THR A 22 -12.22 18.49 26.39
CA THR A 22 -11.61 18.19 25.11
C THR A 22 -10.93 16.85 25.29
N LYS A 23 -11.60 15.76 24.86
CA LYS A 23 -10.92 14.48 24.60
C LYS A 23 -9.76 14.82 23.67
N ALA A 24 -8.54 14.74 24.20
CA ALA A 24 -7.35 14.81 23.38
C ALA A 24 -7.45 13.64 22.40
N THR A 25 -7.68 13.95 21.13
CA THR A 25 -7.61 12.96 20.07
C THR A 25 -6.17 12.47 20.05
N GLU A 26 -5.94 11.26 20.56
CA GLU A 26 -4.65 10.59 20.49
C GLU A 26 -4.27 10.54 19.00
N VAL A 27 -3.27 11.34 18.60
CA VAL A 27 -2.81 11.37 17.22
C VAL A 27 -2.13 10.03 16.97
N LYS A 28 -2.87 9.06 16.45
CA LYS A 28 -2.36 7.74 16.08
C LYS A 28 -1.19 7.94 15.12
N LYS A 29 0.03 7.69 15.59
CA LYS A 29 1.23 7.82 14.78
C LYS A 29 1.21 6.75 13.69
N LEU A 30 1.30 7.18 12.43
CA LEU A 30 1.35 6.26 11.28
C LEU A 30 2.55 5.31 11.40
N SER A 31 2.31 4.05 11.11
CA SER A 31 3.31 3.02 10.85
C SER A 31 4.14 3.36 9.61
N VAL A 32 5.28 2.69 9.43
CA VAL A 32 6.10 2.88 8.22
C VAL A 32 5.36 2.45 6.96
N ALA A 33 4.61 1.35 7.01
CA ALA A 33 3.76 0.88 5.91
C ALA A 33 2.75 1.95 5.48
N GLU A 34 2.03 2.55 6.43
CA GLU A 34 1.09 3.65 6.17
C GLU A 34 1.82 4.86 5.56
N LYS A 35 3.00 5.24 6.06
CA LYS A 35 3.77 6.35 5.48
C LYS A 35 4.20 6.10 4.03
N ILE A 36 4.67 4.89 3.73
CA ILE A 36 5.03 4.49 2.36
C ILE A 36 3.78 4.54 1.47
N ALA A 37 2.67 3.96 1.91
CA ALA A 37 1.41 3.99 1.16
C ALA A 37 0.96 5.44 0.88
N HIS A 38 0.95 6.30 1.91
CA HIS A 38 0.55 7.70 1.78
C HIS A 38 1.47 8.49 0.83
N ALA A 39 2.79 8.26 0.87
CA ALA A 39 3.73 8.90 -0.06
C ALA A 39 3.40 8.56 -1.53
N HIS A 40 2.82 7.39 -1.78
CA HIS A 40 2.38 6.92 -3.09
C HIS A 40 0.90 7.20 -3.39
N GLY A 41 0.20 7.99 -2.56
CA GLY A 41 -1.16 8.46 -2.85
C GLY A 41 -2.29 7.58 -2.33
N PHE A 42 -2.04 6.76 -1.30
CA PHE A 42 -3.05 5.85 -0.75
C PHE A 42 -4.35 6.54 -0.31
N GLU A 43 -4.30 7.82 0.08
CA GLU A 43 -5.48 8.60 0.45
C GLU A 43 -6.50 8.76 -0.69
N LYS A 44 -6.09 8.53 -1.95
CA LYS A 44 -6.99 8.54 -3.11
C LYS A 44 -7.63 7.18 -3.38
N TRP A 45 -7.18 6.12 -2.71
CA TRP A 45 -7.55 4.74 -3.02
C TRP A 45 -9.07 4.50 -2.98
N ASP A 46 -9.76 5.02 -1.97
CA ASP A 46 -11.20 4.81 -1.79
C ASP A 46 -12.04 5.39 -2.93
N ALA A 47 -11.51 6.40 -3.64
CA ALA A 47 -12.15 6.99 -4.79
C ALA A 47 -11.91 6.21 -6.09
N VAL A 48 -10.93 5.30 -6.14
CA VAL A 48 -10.59 4.53 -7.36
C VAL A 48 -11.76 3.66 -7.80
N LYS A 49 -12.14 3.81 -9.07
CA LYS A 49 -13.21 3.04 -9.73
C LYS A 49 -12.65 1.92 -10.60
N GLU A 50 -11.61 2.23 -11.37
CA GLU A 50 -10.95 1.27 -12.27
C GLU A 50 -9.48 1.61 -12.41
N ILE A 51 -8.65 0.58 -12.52
CA ILE A 51 -7.25 0.67 -12.90
C ILE A 51 -7.05 -0.17 -14.16
N GLN A 52 -6.58 0.46 -15.21
CA GLN A 52 -6.01 -0.21 -16.37
C GLN A 52 -4.49 -0.11 -16.31
N PHE A 53 -3.80 -1.19 -16.65
CA PHE A 53 -2.35 -1.18 -16.84
C PHE A 53 -1.91 -2.36 -17.69
N LYS A 54 -0.83 -2.18 -18.43
CA LYS A 54 -0.15 -3.24 -19.18
C LYS A 54 1.12 -3.64 -18.49
N PHE A 55 1.25 -4.94 -18.23
CA PHE A 55 2.43 -5.55 -17.64
C PHE A 55 3.30 -6.18 -18.72
N GLY A 56 4.53 -5.69 -18.87
CA GLY A 56 5.43 -6.14 -19.93
C GLY A 56 4.85 -5.85 -21.31
N LYS A 57 4.85 -6.85 -22.20
CA LYS A 57 4.43 -6.66 -23.60
C LYS A 57 3.00 -7.09 -23.90
N ASN A 58 2.44 -8.03 -23.12
CA ASN A 58 1.31 -8.85 -23.58
C ASN A 58 0.17 -9.01 -22.58
N ARG A 59 0.25 -8.44 -21.37
CA ARG A 59 -0.81 -8.57 -20.37
C ARG A 59 -1.41 -7.21 -20.07
N LEU A 60 -2.52 -6.88 -20.73
CA LEU A 60 -3.33 -5.72 -20.40
C LEU A 60 -4.38 -6.12 -19.37
N TRP A 61 -4.36 -5.47 -18.23
CA TRP A 61 -5.30 -5.67 -17.14
C TRP A 61 -6.26 -4.49 -17.04
N ASN A 62 -7.54 -4.77 -16.85
CA ASN A 62 -8.54 -3.82 -16.34
C ASN A 62 -9.09 -4.39 -15.03
N TRP A 63 -9.05 -3.61 -13.97
CA TRP A 63 -9.46 -4.05 -12.63
C TRP A 63 -10.37 -3.01 -11.98
N ASN A 64 -11.54 -3.45 -11.50
CA ASN A 64 -12.46 -2.66 -10.72
C ASN A 64 -12.36 -3.07 -9.23
N PRO A 65 -11.55 -2.37 -8.40
CA PRO A 65 -11.26 -2.78 -7.02
C PRO A 65 -12.49 -2.86 -6.11
N LYS A 66 -13.54 -2.09 -6.38
CA LYS A 66 -14.76 -2.07 -5.56
C LYS A 66 -15.62 -3.33 -5.74
N THR A 67 -15.65 -3.87 -6.94
CA THR A 67 -16.46 -5.06 -7.28
C THR A 67 -15.64 -6.34 -7.32
N ASP A 68 -14.31 -6.22 -7.37
CA ASP A 68 -13.36 -7.32 -7.61
C ASP A 68 -13.49 -7.95 -9.00
N ASP A 69 -13.97 -7.20 -9.99
CA ASP A 69 -13.97 -7.62 -11.38
C ASP A 69 -12.60 -7.38 -12.02
N VAL A 70 -12.10 -8.41 -12.71
CA VAL A 70 -10.81 -8.38 -13.40
C VAL A 70 -10.97 -8.88 -14.82
N LYS A 71 -10.35 -8.16 -15.75
CA LYS A 71 -10.21 -8.54 -17.14
C LYS A 71 -8.73 -8.61 -17.52
N LEU A 72 -8.32 -9.74 -18.07
CA LEU A 72 -7.06 -9.92 -18.80
C LEU A 72 -7.33 -9.84 -20.28
N THR A 73 -6.56 -9.06 -21.02
CA THR A 73 -6.48 -9.11 -22.48
C THR A 73 -5.03 -9.38 -22.89
N THR A 74 -4.84 -10.42 -23.71
CA THR A 74 -3.58 -10.76 -24.37
C THR A 74 -3.75 -10.68 -25.89
N ASP A 75 -2.70 -10.99 -26.64
CA ASP A 75 -2.77 -11.01 -28.11
C ASP A 75 -3.72 -12.10 -28.65
N THR A 76 -3.98 -13.15 -27.87
CA THR A 76 -4.76 -14.33 -28.29
C THR A 76 -6.09 -14.45 -27.58
N ASP A 77 -6.20 -13.95 -26.35
CA ASP A 77 -7.31 -14.28 -25.47
C ASP A 77 -7.79 -13.08 -24.65
N THR A 78 -9.04 -13.16 -24.21
CA THR A 78 -9.60 -12.27 -23.20
C THR A 78 -10.29 -13.09 -22.14
N ILE A 79 -9.92 -12.88 -20.88
CA ILE A 79 -10.49 -13.58 -19.72
C ILE A 79 -11.10 -12.54 -18.80
N ASN A 80 -12.37 -12.71 -18.44
CA ASN A 80 -13.08 -11.87 -17.47
C ASN A 80 -13.51 -12.76 -16.31
N TYR A 81 -13.32 -12.30 -15.08
CA TYR A 81 -13.73 -13.02 -13.88
C TYR A 81 -13.91 -12.07 -12.71
N ASN A 82 -14.69 -12.50 -11.72
CA ASN A 82 -14.79 -11.83 -10.44
C ASN A 82 -13.97 -12.61 -9.41
N ARG A 83 -13.10 -11.93 -8.65
CA ARG A 83 -12.18 -12.62 -7.72
C ARG A 83 -12.91 -13.32 -6.57
N LYS A 84 -14.18 -13.01 -6.31
CA LYS A 84 -15.02 -13.68 -5.30
C LYS A 84 -15.62 -14.99 -5.79
N SER A 85 -15.61 -15.25 -7.10
CA SER A 85 -16.15 -16.47 -7.70
C SER A 85 -15.34 -16.89 -8.93
N MET A 86 -14.44 -17.85 -8.74
CA MET A 86 -13.44 -18.24 -9.74
C MET A 86 -13.46 -19.74 -10.05
N ASP A 87 -13.57 -20.07 -11.33
CA ASP A 87 -13.29 -21.40 -11.85
C ASP A 87 -11.76 -21.65 -11.97
N SER A 88 -11.37 -22.78 -12.56
CA SER A 88 -9.95 -23.14 -12.71
C SER A 88 -9.18 -22.23 -13.68
N ILE A 89 -9.83 -21.73 -14.72
CA ILE A 89 -9.24 -20.81 -15.71
C ILE A 89 -9.02 -19.45 -15.05
N ALA A 90 -10.04 -18.93 -14.39
CA ALA A 90 -9.98 -17.69 -13.61
C ALA A 90 -8.89 -17.74 -12.54
N LYS A 91 -8.74 -18.86 -11.80
CA LYS A 91 -7.66 -19.02 -10.80
C LYS A 91 -6.26 -18.93 -11.41
N LYS A 92 -6.06 -19.44 -12.63
CA LYS A 92 -4.77 -19.33 -13.33
C LYS A 92 -4.48 -17.88 -13.73
N ALA A 93 -5.49 -17.16 -14.21
CA ALA A 93 -5.38 -15.74 -14.53
C ALA A 93 -5.16 -14.90 -13.27
N ASP A 94 -5.88 -15.16 -12.17
CA ASP A 94 -5.76 -14.44 -10.90
C ASP A 94 -4.38 -14.55 -10.29
N ARG A 95 -3.71 -15.71 -10.43
CA ARG A 95 -2.31 -15.85 -10.02
C ARG A 95 -1.39 -14.85 -10.73
N ALA A 96 -1.57 -14.67 -12.04
CA ALA A 96 -0.80 -13.70 -12.80
C ALA A 96 -1.18 -12.26 -12.45
N PHE A 97 -2.48 -11.99 -12.28
CA PHE A 97 -2.99 -10.70 -11.86
C PHE A 97 -2.42 -10.27 -10.51
N ILE A 98 -2.39 -11.17 -9.52
CA ILE A 98 -1.85 -10.89 -8.19
C ILE A 98 -0.38 -10.54 -8.25
N ASN A 99 0.42 -11.28 -9.02
CA ASN A 99 1.82 -10.92 -9.27
C ASN A 99 1.93 -9.52 -9.91
N ASP A 100 1.20 -9.29 -11.00
CA ASP A 100 1.36 -8.07 -11.79
C ASP A 100 0.87 -6.82 -11.04
N LYS A 101 -0.24 -6.94 -10.28
CA LYS A 101 -0.74 -5.89 -9.37
C LYS A 101 0.24 -5.62 -8.24
N PHE A 102 0.95 -6.63 -7.75
CA PHE A 102 1.94 -6.47 -6.70
C PHE A 102 3.10 -5.57 -7.16
N TRP A 103 3.59 -5.75 -8.39
CA TRP A 103 4.55 -4.82 -9.00
C TRP A 103 4.00 -3.40 -9.15
N LEU A 104 2.74 -3.27 -9.58
CA LEU A 104 2.09 -1.98 -9.78
C LEU A 104 1.90 -1.20 -8.46
N LEU A 105 1.50 -1.88 -7.39
CA LEU A 105 0.94 -1.27 -6.17
C LEU A 105 1.53 -1.87 -4.88
N ILE A 106 2.80 -2.27 -4.87
CA ILE A 106 3.48 -2.71 -3.64
C ILE A 106 3.31 -1.70 -2.49
N PRO A 107 3.40 -0.36 -2.67
CA PRO A 107 3.21 0.57 -1.55
C PRO A 107 1.86 0.38 -0.86
N PHE A 108 0.82 -0.02 -1.60
CA PHE A 108 -0.52 -0.20 -1.07
C PHE A 108 -0.73 -1.64 -0.56
N GLN A 109 -0.04 -2.62 -1.14
CA GLN A 109 -0.04 -3.97 -0.62
C GLN A 109 0.44 -4.01 0.85
N LEU A 110 1.39 -3.15 1.21
CA LEU A 110 1.89 -3.01 2.59
C LEU A 110 0.79 -2.74 3.64
N VAL A 111 -0.33 -2.16 3.23
CA VAL A 111 -1.44 -1.81 4.12
C VAL A 111 -2.68 -2.67 3.88
N TRP A 112 -2.89 -3.20 2.68
CA TRP A 112 -4.00 -4.12 2.40
C TRP A 112 -3.78 -5.52 2.96
N ASP A 113 -2.54 -5.99 2.93
CA ASP A 113 -2.23 -7.38 3.20
C ASP A 113 -1.93 -7.62 4.67
N THR A 114 -2.98 -7.88 5.44
CA THR A 114 -2.87 -8.16 6.87
C THR A 114 -2.31 -9.54 7.19
N SER A 115 -2.05 -10.38 6.18
CA SER A 115 -1.51 -11.74 6.37
C SER A 115 0.02 -11.74 6.48
N ALA A 116 0.67 -10.69 5.98
CA ALA A 116 2.12 -10.58 6.00
C ALA A 116 2.62 -9.96 7.31
N THR A 117 3.82 -10.38 7.73
CA THR A 117 4.55 -9.71 8.81
C THR A 117 5.48 -8.65 8.22
N ILE A 118 5.48 -7.45 8.78
CA ILE A 118 6.39 -6.37 8.40
C ILE A 118 7.36 -6.10 9.55
N SER A 119 8.66 -6.13 9.27
CA SER A 119 9.70 -5.86 10.26
C SER A 119 9.73 -4.39 10.69
N LYS A 120 10.41 -4.10 11.81
CA LYS A 120 10.77 -2.72 12.16
C LYS A 120 11.73 -2.16 11.10
N PRO A 121 11.65 -0.85 10.78
CA PRO A 121 12.59 -0.23 9.87
C PRO A 121 14.02 -0.31 10.43
N VAL A 122 14.97 -0.58 9.54
CA VAL A 122 16.41 -0.54 9.80
C VAL A 122 17.11 0.25 8.71
N GLU A 123 18.31 0.75 8.98
CA GLU A 123 19.18 1.24 7.91
C GLU A 123 19.99 0.08 7.33
N ALA A 124 20.13 0.05 6.01
CA ALA A 124 20.92 -0.95 5.30
C ALA A 124 21.43 -0.37 3.97
N THR A 125 22.57 -0.87 3.51
CA THR A 125 23.08 -0.55 2.16
C THR A 125 22.16 -1.17 1.11
N ALA A 126 21.62 -0.33 0.23
CA ALA A 126 20.78 -0.76 -0.88
C ALA A 126 21.61 -1.58 -1.90
N PRO A 127 21.09 -2.71 -2.38
CA PRO A 127 21.88 -3.72 -3.10
C PRO A 127 22.34 -3.31 -4.51
N ILE A 128 21.74 -2.29 -5.12
CA ILE A 128 22.09 -1.81 -6.46
C ILE A 128 22.86 -0.49 -6.37
N SER A 129 22.29 0.53 -5.74
CA SER A 129 22.94 1.86 -5.65
C SER A 129 24.13 1.89 -4.69
N ASN A 130 24.25 0.92 -3.79
CA ASN A 130 25.25 0.90 -2.71
C ASN A 130 25.17 2.12 -1.77
N ILE A 131 23.99 2.73 -1.64
CA ILE A 131 23.73 3.87 -0.75
C ILE A 131 23.00 3.36 0.50
N SER A 132 23.30 3.92 1.67
CA SER A 132 22.55 3.64 2.89
C SER A 132 21.12 4.15 2.77
N MET A 133 20.13 3.28 2.97
CA MET A 133 18.71 3.58 2.89
C MET A 133 17.94 2.94 4.04
N ASN A 134 16.71 3.42 4.26
CA ASN A 134 15.79 2.72 5.15
C ASN A 134 15.29 1.44 4.48
N LYS A 135 15.13 0.38 5.28
CA LYS A 135 14.68 -0.93 4.82
C LYS A 135 13.60 -1.47 5.75
N ILE A 136 12.55 -2.05 5.17
CA ILE A 136 11.62 -2.96 5.85
C ILE A 136 11.64 -4.31 5.15
N THR A 137 11.27 -5.36 5.86
CA THR A 137 11.13 -6.70 5.30
C THR A 137 9.68 -7.16 5.48
N ILE A 138 9.05 -7.55 4.37
CA ILE A 138 7.78 -8.27 4.35
C ILE A 138 8.08 -9.77 4.35
N THR A 139 7.42 -10.54 5.19
CA THR A 139 7.51 -12.00 5.20
C THR A 139 6.10 -12.62 5.20
N TYR A 140 5.89 -13.59 4.32
CA TYR A 140 4.66 -14.36 4.22
C TYR A 140 4.76 -15.70 4.95
N SER A 141 3.64 -16.18 5.49
CA SER A 141 3.55 -17.53 6.07
C SER A 141 3.72 -18.61 5.00
N ASN A 142 4.12 -19.81 5.43
CA ASN A 142 4.22 -20.99 4.56
C ASN A 142 2.85 -21.55 4.12
N GLU A 143 1.76 -20.95 4.61
CA GLU A 143 0.39 -21.33 4.29
C GLU A 143 -0.37 -20.14 3.70
N GLY A 144 -1.27 -20.43 2.75
CA GLY A 144 -2.10 -19.42 2.09
C GLY A 144 -1.44 -18.71 0.91
N GLY A 145 -2.22 -17.86 0.23
CA GLY A 145 -1.76 -17.08 -0.92
C GLY A 145 -1.31 -17.91 -2.13
N TYR A 146 -0.79 -17.22 -3.15
CA TYR A 146 -0.21 -17.87 -4.34
C TYR A 146 1.30 -18.12 -4.22
N THR A 147 1.95 -17.44 -3.28
CA THR A 147 3.40 -17.39 -3.06
C THR A 147 3.73 -17.55 -1.56
N PRO A 148 3.34 -18.68 -0.95
CA PRO A 148 3.60 -18.93 0.47
C PRO A 148 5.10 -18.96 0.77
N GLY A 149 5.46 -18.41 1.93
CA GLY A 149 6.83 -18.41 2.46
C GLY A 149 7.75 -17.36 1.84
N ASP A 150 7.30 -16.59 0.85
CA ASP A 150 8.12 -15.58 0.20
C ASP A 150 8.41 -14.37 1.10
N ALA A 151 9.52 -13.69 0.84
CA ALA A 151 9.89 -12.47 1.55
C ALA A 151 10.41 -11.38 0.59
N TYR A 152 10.21 -10.13 0.99
CA TYR A 152 10.60 -8.95 0.23
C TYR A 152 11.31 -7.96 1.14
N ASP A 153 12.55 -7.61 0.82
CA ASP A 153 13.25 -6.49 1.45
C ASP A 153 13.01 -5.23 0.61
N ILE A 154 12.40 -4.21 1.19
CA ILE A 154 12.01 -2.97 0.49
C ILE A 154 12.87 -1.84 1.01
N PHE A 155 13.63 -1.22 0.11
CA PHE A 155 14.50 -0.09 0.38
C PHE A 155 13.81 1.19 -0.10
N TYR A 156 13.78 2.20 0.77
CA TYR A 156 13.09 3.47 0.51
C TYR A 156 13.88 4.66 1.04
N ASP A 157 13.67 5.80 0.40
CA ASP A 157 14.31 7.07 0.77
C ASP A 157 13.61 7.74 1.97
N ASN A 158 14.14 8.88 2.41
CA ASN A 158 13.58 9.64 3.54
C ASN A 158 12.20 10.24 3.25
N ASN A 159 11.76 10.25 1.98
CA ASN A 159 10.42 10.65 1.57
C ASN A 159 9.46 9.44 1.47
N PHE A 160 9.87 8.26 1.93
CA PHE A 160 9.12 7.01 1.87
C PHE A 160 8.82 6.53 0.45
N ILE A 161 9.63 6.95 -0.54
CA ILE A 161 9.55 6.46 -1.90
C ILE A 161 10.42 5.22 -2.04
N ILE A 162 9.83 4.13 -2.52
CA ILE A 162 10.54 2.87 -2.75
C ILE A 162 11.54 3.07 -3.90
N LYS A 163 12.77 2.60 -3.71
CA LYS A 163 13.87 2.74 -4.67
C LYS A 163 14.37 1.41 -5.18
N GLU A 164 14.46 0.43 -4.29
CA GLU A 164 14.99 -0.89 -4.61
C GLU A 164 14.27 -1.95 -3.80
N TRP A 165 14.27 -3.18 -4.28
CA TRP A 165 13.84 -4.30 -3.48
C TRP A 165 14.72 -5.54 -3.70
N ILE A 166 14.59 -6.50 -2.79
CA ILE A 166 15.05 -7.87 -2.95
C ILE A 166 13.85 -8.79 -2.74
N PHE A 167 13.57 -9.64 -3.72
CA PHE A 167 12.66 -10.76 -3.57
C PHE A 167 13.45 -12.02 -3.20
N ARG A 168 12.99 -12.72 -2.16
CA ARG A 168 13.57 -13.96 -1.64
C ARG A 168 12.50 -15.05 -1.61
N LYS A 169 12.58 -15.97 -2.57
CA LYS A 169 11.64 -17.08 -2.69
C LYS A 169 11.78 -18.01 -1.48
N GLY A 170 10.66 -18.35 -0.83
CA GLY A 170 10.67 -19.16 0.39
C GLY A 170 11.51 -18.57 1.51
N ASN A 171 11.73 -17.25 1.50
CA ASN A 171 12.49 -16.52 2.51
C ASN A 171 13.94 -17.02 2.66
N THR A 172 14.55 -17.55 1.59
CA THR A 172 15.97 -17.94 1.59
C THR A 172 16.89 -16.73 1.82
N PRO A 173 18.08 -16.89 2.40
CA PRO A 173 19.04 -15.79 2.55
C PRO A 173 19.46 -15.19 1.21
N GLU A 174 19.61 -16.03 0.18
CA GLU A 174 20.04 -15.62 -1.14
C GLU A 174 18.92 -14.88 -1.91
N PRO A 175 19.20 -13.70 -2.48
CA PRO A 175 18.29 -13.01 -3.40
C PRO A 175 17.86 -13.88 -4.58
N SER A 176 16.55 -14.01 -4.78
CA SER A 176 15.99 -14.59 -6.02
C SER A 176 15.88 -13.55 -7.13
N LEU A 177 15.61 -12.30 -6.76
CA LEU A 177 15.59 -11.16 -7.67
C LEU A 177 15.92 -9.88 -6.90
N THR A 178 16.70 -9.00 -7.52
CA THR A 178 16.99 -7.66 -7.03
C THR A 178 16.73 -6.67 -8.16
N ASN A 179 16.02 -5.59 -7.87
CA ASN A 179 15.78 -4.52 -8.84
C ASN A 179 15.48 -3.18 -8.23
N THR A 180 15.57 -2.17 -9.08
CA THR A 180 15.16 -0.79 -8.82
C THR A 180 13.67 -0.58 -9.06
N PHE A 181 13.16 0.53 -8.55
CA PHE A 181 11.89 1.16 -8.88
C PHE A 181 12.20 2.54 -9.44
N GLU A 182 11.99 2.72 -10.74
CA GLU A 182 12.40 3.90 -11.50
C GLU A 182 11.20 4.54 -12.19
N ASN A 183 11.40 5.78 -12.68
CA ASN A 183 10.41 6.51 -13.46
C ASN A 183 9.06 6.62 -12.73
N LEU A 184 9.10 7.19 -11.53
CA LEU A 184 7.90 7.43 -10.72
C LEU A 184 7.02 8.49 -11.39
N GLN A 185 5.81 8.11 -11.77
CA GLN A 185 4.82 8.98 -12.42
C GLN A 185 3.57 9.12 -11.56
N ASP A 186 2.87 10.25 -11.73
CA ASP A 186 1.65 10.58 -10.99
C ASP A 186 0.42 10.38 -11.88
N PHE A 187 -0.51 9.53 -11.44
CA PHE A 187 -1.76 9.19 -12.12
C PHE A 187 -2.96 9.75 -11.34
N ASN A 188 -3.05 11.08 -11.29
CA ASN A 188 -4.08 11.84 -10.56
C ASN A 188 -4.07 11.59 -9.04
N GLY A 189 -2.87 11.58 -8.46
CA GLY A 189 -2.60 11.48 -7.03
C GLY A 189 -1.97 10.16 -6.61
N ILE A 190 -2.15 9.09 -7.38
CA ILE A 190 -1.49 7.80 -7.15
C ILE A 190 -0.16 7.77 -7.91
N LYS A 191 0.94 7.54 -7.19
CA LYS A 191 2.30 7.52 -7.77
C LYS A 191 2.78 6.10 -8.00
N ILE A 192 3.22 5.79 -9.21
CA ILE A 192 3.62 4.44 -9.63
C ILE A 192 4.96 4.51 -10.35
N ALA A 193 5.91 3.66 -9.96
CA ALA A 193 7.16 3.46 -10.68
C ALA A 193 6.90 2.56 -11.89
N THR A 194 7.25 3.02 -13.09
CA THR A 194 6.90 2.31 -14.32
C THR A 194 8.00 1.39 -14.84
N ASP A 195 9.25 1.64 -14.43
CA ASP A 195 10.42 0.92 -14.93
C ASP A 195 11.13 0.21 -13.77
N HIS A 196 11.53 -1.05 -13.99
CA HIS A 196 12.21 -1.86 -12.97
C HIS A 196 13.40 -2.58 -13.61
N THR A 197 14.61 -2.30 -13.13
CA THR A 197 15.84 -2.78 -13.75
C THR A 197 16.69 -3.57 -12.76
N LYS A 198 17.42 -4.58 -13.28
CA LYS A 198 18.44 -5.30 -12.52
C LYS A 198 19.66 -4.42 -12.28
N ASN A 199 20.55 -4.90 -11.41
CA ASN A 199 21.86 -4.30 -11.18
C ASN A 199 22.73 -4.17 -12.45
N ASP A 200 22.54 -5.05 -13.45
CA ASP A 200 23.24 -5.00 -14.74
C ASP A 200 22.56 -4.08 -15.76
N GLY A 201 21.56 -3.30 -15.34
CA GLY A 201 20.80 -2.37 -16.16
C GLY A 201 19.75 -3.03 -17.05
N LYS A 202 19.60 -4.37 -17.04
CA LYS A 202 18.58 -5.03 -17.86
C LYS A 202 17.18 -4.78 -17.30
N PRO A 203 16.21 -4.41 -18.15
CA PRO A 203 14.82 -4.25 -17.71
C PRO A 203 14.22 -5.61 -17.34
N ILE A 204 13.46 -5.66 -16.24
CA ILE A 204 12.71 -6.85 -15.80
C ILE A 204 11.26 -6.72 -16.23
N VAL A 205 10.64 -5.62 -15.83
CA VAL A 205 9.25 -5.30 -16.13
C VAL A 205 9.16 -3.83 -16.47
N LYS A 206 8.32 -3.56 -17.46
CA LYS A 206 7.81 -2.23 -17.76
C LYS A 206 6.30 -2.24 -17.57
N LEU A 207 5.81 -1.23 -16.86
CA LEU A 207 4.39 -0.94 -16.73
C LEU A 207 4.04 0.20 -17.68
N SER A 208 3.02 0.02 -18.49
CA SER A 208 2.59 1.01 -19.47
C SER A 208 1.08 1.03 -19.61
N GLU A 209 0.53 1.94 -20.41
CA GLU A 209 -0.93 2.05 -20.61
C GLU A 209 -1.68 2.14 -19.27
N ILE A 210 -1.09 2.84 -18.29
CA ILE A 210 -1.66 3.00 -16.96
C ILE A 210 -2.71 4.10 -17.04
N ASN A 211 -3.95 3.76 -16.70
CA ASN A 211 -5.05 4.70 -16.58
C ASN A 211 -5.84 4.40 -15.30
N ILE A 212 -6.03 5.41 -14.46
CA ILE A 212 -6.78 5.28 -13.20
C ILE A 212 -7.98 6.21 -13.28
N THR A 213 -9.17 5.62 -13.14
CA THR A 213 -10.42 6.38 -13.07
C THR A 213 -10.93 6.41 -11.63
N TYR A 214 -11.53 7.54 -11.27
CA TYR A 214 -12.06 7.82 -9.95
C TYR A 214 -13.57 8.04 -10.04
N ASN A 215 -14.27 7.92 -8.91
CA ASN A 215 -15.70 8.25 -8.80
C ASN A 215 -15.94 9.73 -8.61
#